data_AF-A0A136KS54-F1
#
_entry.id   AF-A0A136KS54-F1
#
_cell.length_a   1.000
_cell.length_b   1.000
_cell.length_c   1.000
_cell.angle_alpha   90.00
_cell.angle_beta   90.00
_cell.angle_gamma   90.00
#
_symmetry.space_group_name_H-M   'P 1'
#
loop_
_entity.id
_entity.type
_entity.pdbx_description
1 polymer ?
#
loop_
_entity_poly.entity_id
_entity_poly.type
_entity_poly.pdbx_seq_one_letter_code
_entity_poly.pdbx_strand_id
1 'polypeptide(L)'
;MKKVFLANFIHIFSKKLLIYVPSIGLLFVYVVFACHKLEMHYIFLHAQSSFGAQRTSEIILLPQVIVRYIKIFFTAQPNYQYFIAVTEFIFFVGVFVAVLLHVRQSIKRTHTFELGIALFSFANLLLPTLTGTFSSIPRYSLFALSTFFLLYRATPQIRVFCGIAFFLLQCLLFALFTQGYFVS
;
A
#
# COMPACT_ATOMS: atom_id res chain seq x y z
N MET A 1 -32.00 -10.79 20.36
CA MET A 1 -30.80 -10.23 19.68
C MET A 1 -30.04 -11.22 18.81
N LYS A 2 -29.62 -12.41 19.30
CA LYS A 2 -28.79 -13.37 18.50
C LYS A 2 -29.43 -13.88 17.20
N LYS A 3 -30.75 -14.16 17.18
CA LYS A 3 -31.44 -14.67 15.96
C LYS A 3 -31.57 -13.63 14.83
N VAL A 4 -31.77 -12.36 15.18
CA VAL A 4 -31.88 -11.26 14.20
C VAL A 4 -30.50 -10.94 13.59
N PHE A 5 -29.44 -11.00 14.40
CA PHE A 5 -28.07 -10.87 13.90
C PHE A 5 -27.70 -12.00 12.93
N LEU A 6 -28.03 -13.25 13.27
CA LEU A 6 -27.75 -14.41 12.42
C LEU A 6 -28.54 -14.34 11.09
N ALA A 7 -29.81 -13.96 11.13
CA ALA A 7 -30.64 -13.81 9.94
C ALA A 7 -30.14 -12.67 9.04
N ASN A 8 -29.74 -11.54 9.61
CA ASN A 8 -29.14 -10.42 8.87
C ASN A 8 -27.78 -10.78 8.27
N PHE A 9 -26.97 -11.55 9.01
CA PHE A 9 -25.68 -12.04 8.52
C PHE A 9 -25.85 -12.99 7.33
N ILE A 10 -26.79 -13.95 7.42
CA ILE A 10 -27.13 -14.88 6.34
C ILE A 10 -27.71 -14.13 5.13
N HIS A 11 -28.54 -13.12 5.34
CA HIS A 11 -29.12 -12.30 4.26
C HIS A 11 -28.06 -11.46 3.53
N ILE A 12 -27.11 -10.88 4.25
CA ILE A 12 -25.96 -10.16 3.68
C ILE A 12 -25.08 -11.13 2.88
N PHE A 13 -24.83 -12.32 3.40
CA PHE A 13 -23.99 -13.32 2.75
C PHE A 13 -24.64 -13.89 1.47
N SER A 14 -25.95 -14.13 1.47
CA SER A 14 -26.65 -14.71 0.31
C SER A 14 -26.84 -13.72 -0.84
N LYS A 15 -27.11 -12.44 -0.57
CA LYS A 15 -27.30 -11.42 -1.63
C LYS A 15 -26.01 -10.75 -2.09
N LYS A 16 -24.94 -10.78 -1.29
CA LYS A 16 -23.65 -10.14 -1.61
C LYS A 16 -22.52 -11.15 -1.83
N LEU A 17 -22.85 -12.43 -2.08
CA LEU A 17 -21.88 -13.50 -2.35
C LEU A 17 -20.86 -13.09 -3.42
N LEU A 18 -21.32 -12.41 -4.47
CA LEU A 18 -20.49 -11.85 -5.56
C LEU A 18 -19.38 -10.89 -5.08
N ILE A 19 -19.57 -10.19 -3.96
CA ILE A 19 -18.55 -9.30 -3.38
C ILE A 19 -17.42 -10.12 -2.75
N TYR A 20 -17.71 -11.32 -2.26
CA TYR A 20 -16.73 -12.21 -1.67
C TYR A 20 -16.05 -13.13 -2.70
N VAL A 21 -16.59 -13.24 -3.92
CA VAL A 21 -16.02 -14.07 -5.00
C VAL A 21 -14.55 -13.75 -5.30
N PRO A 22 -14.10 -12.48 -5.40
CA PRO A 22 -12.68 -12.18 -5.62
C PRO A 22 -11.81 -12.65 -4.46
N SER A 23 -12.25 -12.44 -3.22
CA SER A 23 -11.54 -12.86 -2.01
C SER A 23 -11.49 -14.38 -1.89
N ILE A 24 -12.57 -15.09 -2.20
CA ILE A 24 -12.64 -16.55 -2.16
C ILE A 24 -11.83 -17.17 -3.31
N GLY A 25 -11.91 -16.61 -4.51
CA GLY A 25 -11.15 -17.08 -5.67
C GLY A 25 -9.64 -16.91 -5.47
N LEU A 26 -9.20 -15.75 -4.99
CA LEU A 26 -7.78 -15.47 -4.79
C LEU A 26 -7.20 -16.20 -3.57
N LEU A 27 -7.95 -16.29 -2.48
CA LEU A 27 -7.43 -16.84 -1.23
C LEU A 27 -7.64 -18.36 -1.14
N PHE A 28 -8.70 -18.91 -1.74
CA PHE A 28 -8.98 -20.35 -1.67
C PHE A 28 -8.47 -21.07 -2.92
N VAL A 29 -8.86 -20.67 -4.13
CA VAL A 29 -8.51 -21.43 -5.34
C VAL A 29 -7.01 -21.32 -5.66
N TYR A 30 -6.45 -20.11 -5.61
CA TYR A 30 -5.04 -19.91 -5.94
C TYR A 30 -4.10 -20.47 -4.86
N VAL A 31 -4.39 -20.26 -3.57
CA VAL A 31 -3.55 -20.80 -2.49
C VAL A 31 -3.61 -22.33 -2.45
N VAL A 32 -4.80 -22.93 -2.59
CA VAL A 32 -4.94 -24.40 -2.64
C VAL A 32 -4.21 -24.97 -3.86
N PHE A 33 -4.34 -24.34 -5.03
CA PHE A 33 -3.59 -24.73 -6.22
C PHE A 33 -2.07 -24.64 -6.00
N ALA A 34 -1.59 -23.54 -5.41
CA ALA A 34 -0.18 -23.34 -5.11
C ALA A 34 0.33 -24.38 -4.09
N CYS A 35 -0.42 -24.66 -3.02
CA CYS A 35 -0.07 -25.68 -2.02
C CYS A 35 0.03 -27.08 -2.63
N HIS A 36 -0.86 -27.46 -3.56
CA HIS A 36 -0.82 -28.76 -4.22
C HIS A 36 0.31 -28.91 -5.24
N LYS A 37 0.67 -27.84 -5.96
CA LYS A 37 1.68 -27.90 -7.02
C LYS A 37 3.12 -27.68 -6.53
N LEU A 38 3.29 -26.95 -5.44
CA LEU A 38 4.61 -26.45 -4.98
C LEU A 38 4.97 -26.96 -3.57
N GLU A 39 4.13 -27.82 -2.95
CA GLU A 39 4.31 -28.44 -1.60
C GLU A 39 4.61 -27.46 -0.45
N MET A 40 4.49 -26.16 -0.69
CA MET A 40 4.86 -25.11 0.26
C MET A 40 3.61 -24.35 0.70
N HIS A 41 3.23 -24.52 1.97
CA HIS A 41 2.03 -23.92 2.56
C HIS A 41 2.11 -22.38 2.68
N TYR A 42 3.30 -21.79 2.50
CA TYR A 42 3.57 -20.35 2.69
C TYR A 42 4.24 -19.68 1.47
N ILE A 43 3.96 -20.16 0.26
CA ILE A 43 4.54 -19.63 -0.99
C ILE A 43 4.42 -18.10 -1.08
N PHE A 44 3.30 -17.51 -0.65
CA PHE A 44 3.11 -16.06 -0.72
C PHE A 44 4.12 -15.26 0.11
N LEU A 45 4.56 -15.81 1.25
CA LEU A 45 5.53 -15.18 2.14
C LEU A 45 6.96 -15.41 1.63
N HIS A 46 7.24 -16.59 1.08
CA HIS A 46 8.59 -16.95 0.62
C HIS A 46 8.87 -16.53 -0.83
N ALA A 47 7.85 -16.26 -1.64
CA ALA A 47 8.03 -15.76 -3.00
C ALA A 47 8.64 -14.36 -3.03
N GLN A 48 8.49 -13.56 -1.96
CA GLN A 48 9.02 -12.20 -1.89
C GLN A 48 10.54 -12.14 -2.10
N SER A 49 11.31 -13.10 -1.57
CA SER A 49 12.77 -13.13 -1.74
C SER A 49 13.19 -13.47 -3.17
N SER A 50 12.33 -14.16 -3.94
CA SER A 50 12.61 -14.55 -5.32
C SER A 50 12.43 -13.41 -6.34
N PHE A 51 11.75 -12.32 -5.96
CA PHE A 51 11.53 -11.15 -6.83
C PHE A 51 12.64 -10.08 -6.74
N GLY A 52 13.71 -10.31 -5.97
CA GLY A 52 14.80 -9.36 -5.81
C GLY A 52 14.45 -8.16 -4.90
N ALA A 53 15.13 -7.02 -5.09
CA ALA A 53 14.91 -5.76 -4.36
C ALA A 53 15.12 -5.81 -2.82
N GLN A 54 15.99 -6.71 -2.34
CA GLN A 54 16.31 -6.87 -0.90
C GLN A 54 15.08 -7.09 0.00
N ARG A 55 14.05 -7.76 -0.54
CA ARG A 55 12.85 -8.16 0.23
C ARG A 55 13.14 -9.45 1.00
N THR A 56 12.74 -9.48 2.26
CA THR A 56 12.87 -10.67 3.10
C THR A 56 11.57 -11.47 3.11
N SER A 57 11.70 -12.78 3.28
CA SER A 57 10.58 -13.67 3.57
C SER A 57 10.12 -13.59 5.03
N GLU A 58 10.94 -13.00 5.90
CA GLU A 58 10.60 -12.66 7.28
C GLU A 58 9.82 -11.35 7.35
N ILE A 59 8.88 -11.29 8.30
CA ILE A 59 8.09 -10.09 8.59
C ILE A 59 8.97 -9.10 9.35
N ILE A 60 9.24 -7.95 8.73
CA ILE A 60 10.00 -6.85 9.31
C ILE A 60 9.03 -5.75 9.73
N LEU A 61 9.14 -5.28 10.97
CA LEU A 61 8.24 -4.24 11.47
C LEU A 61 8.65 -2.87 10.95
N LEU A 62 7.66 -1.99 10.74
CA LEU A 62 7.86 -0.64 10.22
C LEU A 62 8.96 0.18 10.94
N PRO A 63 9.09 0.16 12.29
CA PRO A 63 10.16 0.91 12.97
C PRO A 63 11.56 0.50 12.51
N GLN A 64 11.77 -0.79 12.20
CA GLN A 64 13.05 -1.29 11.71
C GLN A 64 13.35 -0.76 10.30
N VAL A 65 12.33 -0.69 9.43
CA VAL A 65 12.45 -0.11 8.08
C VAL A 65 12.80 1.38 8.17
N ILE A 66 12.14 2.13 9.06
CA ILE A 66 12.44 3.56 9.28
C ILE A 66 13.89 3.75 9.72
N VAL A 67 14.38 2.97 10.69
CA VAL A 67 15.78 3.04 11.16
C VAL A 67 16.75 2.73 10.01
N ARG A 68 16.41 1.78 9.12
CA ARG A 68 17.24 1.47 7.94
C ARG A 68 17.36 2.66 6.99
N TYR A 69 16.24 3.32 6.66
CA TYR A 69 16.26 4.49 5.77
C TYR A 69 16.98 5.69 6.42
N ILE A 70 16.81 5.88 7.74
CA ILE A 70 17.59 6.88 8.48
C ILE A 70 19.09 6.59 8.37
N LYS A 71 19.52 5.33 8.52
CA LYS A 71 20.93 4.96 8.31
C LYS A 71 21.41 5.29 6.90
N ILE A 72 20.62 4.98 5.86
CA ILE A 72 20.94 5.34 4.46
C ILE A 72 21.20 6.84 4.34
N PHE A 73 20.40 7.69 4.99
CA PHE A 73 20.58 9.15 4.93
C PHE A 73 21.88 9.66 5.55
N PHE A 74 22.42 8.94 6.54
CA PHE A 74 23.67 9.33 7.21
C PHE A 74 24.92 8.64 6.67
N THR A 75 24.81 7.43 6.09
CA THR A 75 25.97 6.62 5.73
C THR A 75 26.18 6.45 4.24
N ALA A 76 25.15 6.63 3.40
CA ALA A 76 25.28 6.42 1.96
C ALA A 76 25.77 7.67 1.23
N GLN A 77 26.52 7.46 0.15
CA GLN A 77 26.94 8.55 -0.74
C GLN A 77 25.75 9.06 -1.56
N PRO A 78 25.72 10.35 -1.92
CA PRO A 78 24.63 10.96 -2.69
C PRO A 78 24.70 10.56 -4.17
N ASN A 79 24.37 9.30 -4.46
CA ASN A 79 24.25 8.75 -5.80
C ASN A 79 22.76 8.60 -6.20
N TYR A 80 22.48 8.07 -7.40
CA TYR A 80 21.10 7.89 -7.85
C TYR A 80 20.26 7.00 -6.91
N GLN A 81 20.86 5.95 -6.30
CA GLN A 81 20.18 5.06 -5.36
C GLN A 81 19.77 5.80 -4.07
N TYR A 82 20.60 6.72 -3.60
CA TYR A 82 20.28 7.59 -2.48
C TYR A 82 19.03 8.44 -2.78
N PHE A 83 18.96 9.07 -3.96
CA PHE A 83 17.80 9.89 -4.34
C PHE A 83 16.53 9.06 -4.53
N ILE A 84 16.65 7.80 -4.96
CA ILE A 84 15.52 6.86 -5.00
C ILE A 84 15.03 6.59 -3.57
N ALA A 85 15.92 6.26 -2.65
CA ALA A 85 15.55 6.01 -1.25
C ALA A 85 14.90 7.23 -0.58
N VAL A 86 15.39 8.44 -0.87
CA VAL A 86 14.79 9.70 -0.42
C VAL A 86 13.38 9.85 -1.00
N THR A 87 13.20 9.60 -2.30
CA THR A 87 11.90 9.69 -2.97
C THR A 87 10.90 8.71 -2.36
N GLU A 88 11.29 7.44 -2.19
CA GLU A 88 10.46 6.41 -1.56
C GLU A 88 10.04 6.79 -0.14
N PHE A 89 10.97 7.31 0.66
CA PHE A 89 10.70 7.76 2.01
C PHE A 89 9.75 8.95 2.06
N ILE A 90 9.94 9.96 1.20
CA ILE A 90 9.05 11.12 1.11
C ILE A 90 7.64 10.69 0.72
N PHE A 91 7.50 9.81 -0.29
CA PHE A 91 6.20 9.25 -0.67
C PHE A 91 5.55 8.50 0.48
N PHE A 92 6.30 7.62 1.15
CA PHE A 92 5.80 6.87 2.30
C PHE A 92 5.26 7.81 3.37
N VAL A 93 6.07 8.76 3.84
CA VAL A 93 5.69 9.69 4.92
C VAL A 93 4.51 10.55 4.51
N GLY A 94 4.52 11.12 3.30
CA GLY A 94 3.45 11.99 2.81
C GLY A 94 2.11 11.25 2.74
N VAL A 95 2.10 10.04 2.18
CA VAL A 95 0.90 9.22 2.03
C VAL A 95 0.46 8.65 3.39
N PHE A 96 1.40 8.24 4.24
CA PHE A 96 1.10 7.75 5.59
C PHE A 96 0.42 8.84 6.43
N VAL A 97 0.95 10.07 6.42
CA VAL A 97 0.33 11.21 7.09
C VAL A 97 -1.06 11.50 6.52
N ALA A 98 -1.22 11.50 5.20
CA ALA A 98 -2.53 11.69 4.56
C ALA A 98 -3.54 10.61 4.99
N VAL A 99 -3.15 9.34 5.04
CA VAL A 99 -3.99 8.25 5.52
C VAL A 99 -4.36 8.45 7.00
N LEU A 100 -3.41 8.79 7.87
CA LEU A 100 -3.70 9.05 9.29
C LEU A 100 -4.67 10.22 9.50
N LEU A 101 -4.51 11.30 8.72
CA LEU A 101 -5.44 12.43 8.73
C LEU A 101 -6.84 11.99 8.29
N HIS A 102 -6.95 11.17 7.25
CA HIS A 102 -8.22 10.65 6.78
C HIS A 102 -8.88 9.75 7.83
N VAL A 103 -8.15 8.79 8.43
CA VAL A 103 -8.65 7.94 9.53
C VAL A 103 -9.20 8.81 10.66
N ARG A 104 -8.44 9.82 11.10
CA ARG A 104 -8.87 10.72 12.18
C ARG A 104 -10.14 11.52 11.83
N GLN A 105 -10.26 11.99 10.59
CA GLN A 105 -11.46 12.68 10.12
C GLN A 105 -12.67 11.74 10.04
N SER A 106 -12.49 10.52 9.55
CA SER A 106 -13.54 9.52 9.39
C SER A 106 -14.11 9.06 10.73
N ILE A 107 -13.25 8.87 11.75
CA ILE A 107 -13.67 8.56 13.12
C ILE A 107 -14.49 9.72 13.69
N LYS A 108 -14.01 10.97 13.57
CA LYS A 108 -14.71 12.16 14.08
C LYS A 108 -16.08 12.36 13.45
N ARG A 109 -16.25 12.04 12.17
CA ARG A 109 -17.52 12.17 11.43
C ARG A 109 -18.42 10.95 11.52
N THR A 110 -17.99 9.90 12.23
CA THR A 110 -18.71 8.62 12.34
C THR A 110 -19.11 7.99 10.99
N HIS A 111 -18.36 8.27 9.92
CA HIS A 111 -18.70 7.84 8.57
C HIS A 111 -18.06 6.49 8.26
N THR A 112 -18.82 5.41 8.46
CA THR A 112 -18.33 4.02 8.36
C THR A 112 -17.71 3.68 7.01
N PHE A 113 -18.25 4.22 5.91
CA PHE A 113 -17.72 4.01 4.57
C PHE A 113 -16.34 4.67 4.36
N GLU A 114 -16.14 5.89 4.88
CA GLU A 114 -14.85 6.58 4.75
C GLU A 114 -13.79 5.95 5.64
N LEU A 115 -14.20 5.44 6.80
CA LEU A 115 -13.33 4.65 7.66
C LEU A 115 -12.85 3.38 6.94
N GLY A 116 -13.73 2.69 6.21
CA GLY A 116 -13.37 1.53 5.40
C GLY A 116 -12.32 1.86 4.34
N ILE A 117 -12.48 2.97 3.63
CA ILE A 117 -11.50 3.45 2.64
C ILE A 117 -10.16 3.80 3.32
N ALA A 118 -10.21 4.45 4.48
CA ALA A 118 -9.02 4.84 5.24
C ALA A 118 -8.24 3.60 5.72
N LEU A 119 -8.92 2.61 6.26
CA LEU A 119 -8.32 1.34 6.68
C LEU A 119 -7.78 0.52 5.51
N PHE A 120 -8.49 0.50 4.38
CA PHE A 120 -7.99 -0.13 3.15
C PHE A 120 -6.70 0.54 2.66
N SER A 121 -6.68 1.86 2.62
CA SER A 121 -5.49 2.63 2.22
C SER A 121 -4.32 2.39 3.18
N PHE A 122 -4.61 2.31 4.48
CA PHE A 122 -3.63 2.01 5.52
C PHE A 122 -3.02 0.62 5.34
N ALA A 123 -3.84 -0.40 5.10
CA ALA A 123 -3.37 -1.76 4.84
C ALA A 123 -2.52 -1.81 3.56
N ASN A 124 -2.97 -1.20 2.46
CA ASN A 124 -2.22 -1.16 1.20
C ASN A 124 -0.85 -0.50 1.32
N LEU A 125 -0.72 0.50 2.19
CA LEU A 125 0.55 1.18 2.42
C LEU A 125 1.47 0.37 3.34
N LEU A 126 0.94 -0.27 4.39
CA LEU A 126 1.75 -0.99 5.37
C LEU A 126 2.18 -2.38 4.92
N LEU A 127 1.30 -3.16 4.28
CA LEU A 127 1.61 -4.52 3.84
C LEU A 127 2.92 -4.65 3.04
N PRO A 128 3.22 -3.81 2.03
CA PRO A 128 4.49 -3.91 1.31
C PRO A 128 5.70 -3.59 2.20
N THR A 129 5.56 -2.73 3.21
CA THR A 129 6.67 -2.38 4.12
C THR A 129 7.06 -3.53 5.06
N LEU A 130 6.15 -4.49 5.28
CA LEU A 130 6.43 -5.67 6.10
C LEU A 130 7.47 -6.61 5.47
N THR A 131 7.79 -6.41 4.19
CA THR A 131 8.89 -7.12 3.49
C THR A 131 10.26 -6.49 3.76
N GLY A 132 10.32 -5.45 4.59
CA GLY A 132 11.55 -4.82 5.05
C GLY A 132 12.01 -3.59 4.27
N THR A 133 11.24 -3.09 3.31
CA THR A 133 11.68 -2.02 2.40
C THR A 133 10.57 -1.05 2.01
N PHE A 134 10.91 0.20 1.69
CA PHE A 134 10.02 1.15 1.02
C PHE A 134 10.12 1.05 -0.51
N SER A 135 10.75 -0.02 -1.01
CA SER A 135 10.84 -0.30 -2.44
C SER A 135 9.48 -0.26 -3.11
N SER A 136 9.40 0.52 -4.19
CA SER A 136 8.19 0.73 -5.00
C SER A 136 7.01 1.35 -4.25
N ILE A 137 7.19 2.00 -3.09
CA ILE A 137 6.11 2.70 -2.36
C ILE A 137 5.36 3.74 -3.21
N PRO A 138 5.97 4.50 -4.13
CA PRO A 138 5.23 5.38 -5.03
C PRO A 138 4.10 4.66 -5.78
N ARG A 139 4.34 3.41 -6.22
CA ARG A 139 3.32 2.56 -6.88
C ARG A 139 2.21 2.15 -5.92
N TYR A 140 2.57 1.65 -4.74
CA TYR A 140 1.57 1.21 -3.75
C TYR A 140 0.71 2.38 -3.22
N SER A 141 1.29 3.58 -3.20
CA SER A 141 0.63 4.81 -2.79
C SER A 141 -0.51 5.23 -3.73
N LEU A 142 -0.48 4.82 -5.00
CA LEU A 142 -1.59 5.05 -5.95
C LEU A 142 -2.87 4.33 -5.53
N PHE A 143 -2.76 3.23 -4.78
CA PHE A 143 -3.91 2.49 -4.25
C PHE A 143 -4.38 3.01 -2.88
N ALA A 144 -3.70 4.00 -2.30
CA ALA A 144 -4.10 4.65 -1.06
C ALA A 144 -5.19 5.69 -1.33
N LEU A 145 -6.42 5.23 -1.61
CA LEU A 145 -7.59 6.05 -1.96
C LEU A 145 -7.85 7.25 -1.04
N SER A 146 -7.40 7.18 0.21
CA SER A 146 -7.45 8.28 1.18
C SER A 146 -6.84 9.58 0.69
N THR A 147 -5.75 9.52 -0.08
CA THR A 147 -5.08 10.72 -0.61
C THR A 147 -5.97 11.47 -1.58
N PHE A 148 -6.69 10.77 -2.47
CA PHE A 148 -7.63 11.37 -3.40
C PHE A 148 -8.85 11.96 -2.70
N PHE A 149 -9.34 11.33 -1.62
CA PHE A 149 -10.44 11.89 -0.82
C PHE A 149 -10.05 13.21 -0.14
N LEU A 150 -8.84 13.29 0.40
CA LEU A 150 -8.34 14.54 0.97
C LEU A 150 -8.09 15.60 -0.12
N LEU A 151 -7.54 15.20 -1.27
CA LEU A 151 -7.31 16.09 -2.39
C LEU A 151 -8.63 16.65 -2.96
N TYR A 152 -9.69 15.84 -3.03
CA TYR A 152 -11.01 16.28 -3.46
C TYR A 152 -11.59 17.39 -2.57
N ARG A 153 -11.33 17.32 -1.26
CA ARG A 153 -11.75 18.32 -0.27
C ARG A 153 -10.87 19.57 -0.26
N ALA A 154 -9.73 19.54 -0.91
CA ALA A 154 -8.82 20.68 -0.99
C ALA A 154 -9.31 21.75 -1.96
N THR A 155 -8.76 22.95 -1.87
CA THR A 155 -9.10 24.06 -2.77
C THR A 155 -8.74 23.69 -4.22
N PRO A 156 -9.44 24.25 -5.23
CA PRO A 156 -9.11 24.00 -6.64
C PRO A 156 -7.65 24.32 -6.98
N GLN A 157 -7.08 25.35 -6.37
CA GLN A 157 -5.68 25.73 -6.55
C GLN A 157 -4.72 24.62 -6.11
N ILE A 158 -4.94 24.02 -4.94
CA ILE A 158 -4.12 22.90 -4.44
C ILE A 158 -4.27 21.70 -5.37
N ARG A 159 -5.48 21.40 -5.83
CA ARG A 159 -5.73 20.27 -6.76
C ARG A 159 -4.97 20.43 -8.07
N VAL A 160 -5.02 21.62 -8.67
CA VAL A 160 -4.30 21.91 -9.92
C VAL A 160 -2.79 21.86 -9.69
N PHE A 161 -2.29 22.48 -8.61
CA PHE A 161 -0.88 22.43 -8.25
C PHE A 161 -0.38 21.00 -8.07
N CYS A 162 -1.07 20.18 -7.27
CA CYS A 162 -0.73 18.78 -7.08
C CYS A 162 -0.78 18.01 -8.40
N GLY A 163 -1.79 18.24 -9.23
CA GLY A 163 -1.92 17.60 -10.55
C GLY A 163 -0.72 17.89 -11.45
N ILE A 164 -0.30 19.15 -11.56
CA ILE A 164 0.88 19.55 -12.33
C ILE A 164 2.15 18.94 -11.73
N ALA A 165 2.33 19.04 -10.41
CA ALA A 165 3.52 18.52 -9.74
C ALA A 165 3.67 17.01 -9.92
N PHE A 166 2.60 16.22 -9.72
CA PHE A 166 2.63 14.77 -9.91
C PHE A 166 2.77 14.38 -11.39
N PHE A 167 2.24 15.16 -12.32
CA PHE A 167 2.45 14.93 -13.75
C PHE A 167 3.93 15.10 -14.14
N LEU A 168 4.57 16.19 -13.72
CA LEU A 168 6.00 16.42 -13.96
C LEU A 168 6.85 15.33 -13.30
N LEU A 169 6.52 14.96 -12.07
CA LEU A 169 7.20 13.89 -11.34
C LEU A 169 7.03 12.53 -12.05
N GLN A 170 5.86 12.23 -12.58
CA GLN A 170 5.60 11.02 -13.37
C GLN A 170 6.47 10.99 -14.63
N CYS A 171 6.57 12.10 -15.37
CA CYS A 171 7.44 12.19 -16.55
C CYS A 171 8.92 11.95 -16.18
N LEU A 172 9.39 12.55 -15.08
CA LEU A 172 10.75 12.38 -14.59
C LEU A 172 11.04 10.92 -14.21
N LEU A 173 10.18 10.32 -13.37
CA LEU A 173 10.34 8.94 -12.93
C LEU A 173 10.25 7.96 -14.10
N PHE A 174 9.38 8.22 -15.07
CA PHE A 174 9.30 7.42 -16.28
C PHE A 174 10.57 7.48 -17.12
N ALA A 175 11.17 8.67 -17.30
CA ALA A 175 12.44 8.82 -18.01
C ALA A 175 13.60 8.11 -17.30
N LEU A 176 13.66 8.19 -15.96
CA LEU A 176 14.66 7.47 -15.16
C LEU A 176 14.46 5.94 -15.22
N PHE A 177 13.20 5.49 -15.28
CA PHE A 177 12.85 4.09 -15.45
C PHE A 177 13.30 3.54 -16.81
N THR A 178 13.04 4.27 -17.91
CA THR A 178 13.44 3.82 -19.27
C THR A 178 14.96 3.74 -19.45
N GLN A 179 15.71 4.55 -18.70
CA GLN A 179 17.18 4.51 -18.67
C GLN A 179 17.75 3.42 -17.75
N GLY A 180 16.90 2.71 -17.00
CA GLY A 180 17.33 1.66 -16.06
C GLY A 180 17.88 2.18 -14.73
N TYR A 181 17.77 3.48 -14.44
CA TYR A 181 18.16 4.04 -13.13
C TYR A 181 17.18 3.64 -12.03
N PHE A 182 15.91 3.48 -12.38
CA PHE A 182 14.84 3.13 -11.46
C PHE A 182 14.41 1.67 -11.68
N VAL A 183 15.12 0.71 -11.08
CA VAL A 183 14.69 -0.70 -11.07
C VAL A 183 14.07 -0.98 -9.70
N SER A 184 12.74 -0.83 -9.62
CA SER A 184 11.95 -1.12 -8.41
C SER A 184 10.65 -1.85 -8.74
#